data_AF-A0A957L3F2-F1
#
_entry.id   AF-A0A957L3F2-F1
#
_cell.length_a   1.000
_cell.length_b   1.000
_cell.length_c   1.000
_cell.angle_alpha   90.00
_cell.angle_beta   90.00
_cell.angle_gamma   90.00
#
_symmetry.space_group_name_H-M   'P 1'
#
loop_
_entity.id
_entity.type
_entity.pdbx_description
1 polymer ?
#
loop_
_entity_poly.entity_id
_entity_poly.type
_entity_poly.pdbx_seq_one_letter_code
_entity_poly.pdbx_strand_id
1 'polypeptide(L)'
;GPVDFGFDFGFPPKMAFACMAETIALTLEGRYENFTLGKSISLDQVQTIDRIATEHGFTLGGFRSFERAITESEIDQIKRASRLVTAAGTFAP
;
A
#
# COMPACT_ATOMS: atom_id res chain seq x y z
N GLY A 1 -14.26 -20.02 -0.33
CA GLY A 1 -13.95 -19.93 1.11
C GLY A 1 -13.18 -18.65 1.37
N PRO A 2 -12.86 -18.30 2.63
CA PRO A 2 -11.93 -17.21 2.92
C PRO A 2 -10.57 -17.49 2.26
N VAL A 3 -9.89 -16.44 1.79
CA VAL A 3 -8.54 -16.55 1.22
C VAL A 3 -7.57 -16.99 2.31
N ASP A 4 -6.81 -18.04 2.03
CA ASP A 4 -5.71 -18.55 2.85
C ASP A 4 -4.53 -18.83 1.92
N PHE A 5 -3.40 -18.18 2.21
CA PHE A 5 -2.18 -18.31 1.41
C PHE A 5 -1.32 -19.53 1.81
N GLY A 6 -1.64 -20.19 2.93
CA GLY A 6 -0.85 -21.29 3.46
C GLY A 6 0.54 -20.87 3.98
N PHE A 7 0.76 -19.57 4.18
CA PHE A 7 2.00 -18.98 4.67
C PHE A 7 1.71 -17.79 5.58
N ASP A 8 2.49 -17.62 6.65
CA ASP A 8 2.38 -16.49 7.58
C ASP A 8 3.36 -15.38 7.20
N PHE A 9 2.82 -14.27 6.69
CA PHE A 9 3.59 -13.08 6.33
C PHE A 9 3.82 -12.11 7.51
N GLY A 10 3.37 -12.46 8.72
CA GLY A 10 3.32 -11.54 9.87
C GLY A 10 2.14 -10.54 9.79
N PHE A 11 1.15 -10.84 8.95
CA PHE A 11 -0.07 -10.04 8.80
C PHE A 11 -1.28 -10.75 9.39
N PRO A 12 -2.32 -10.00 9.81
CA PRO A 12 -3.62 -10.58 10.05
C PRO A 12 -4.12 -11.38 8.82
N PRO A 13 -4.98 -12.40 9.02
CA PRO A 13 -5.53 -13.18 7.92
C PRO A 13 -6.12 -12.32 6.80
N LYS A 14 -6.05 -12.82 5.55
CA LYS A 14 -6.54 -12.15 4.33
C LYS A 14 -5.75 -10.90 3.92
N MET A 15 -4.50 -10.78 4.34
CA MET A 15 -3.62 -9.68 3.96
C MET A 15 -2.35 -10.21 3.30
N ALA A 16 -1.83 -9.45 2.35
CA ALA A 16 -0.61 -9.72 1.61
C ALA A 16 0.15 -8.41 1.40
N PHE A 17 1.43 -8.51 1.04
CA PHE A 17 2.20 -7.34 0.58
C PHE A 17 1.60 -6.78 -0.71
N ALA A 18 1.69 -5.46 -0.88
CA ALA A 18 1.13 -4.77 -2.05
C ALA A 18 1.70 -5.27 -3.38
N CYS A 19 2.99 -5.66 -3.43
CA CYS A 19 3.60 -6.24 -4.64
C CYS A 19 2.99 -7.60 -5.02
N MET A 20 2.59 -8.41 -4.04
CA MET A 20 1.88 -9.67 -4.30
C MET A 20 0.45 -9.39 -4.76
N ALA A 21 -0.23 -8.43 -4.16
CA ALA A 21 -1.57 -8.01 -4.58
C ALA A 21 -1.57 -7.49 -6.03
N GLU A 22 -0.59 -6.67 -6.42
CA GLU A 22 -0.42 -6.22 -7.82
C GLU A 22 -0.28 -7.42 -8.77
N THR A 23 0.58 -8.38 -8.43
CA THR A 23 0.78 -9.58 -9.26
C THR A 23 -0.50 -10.40 -9.42
N ILE A 24 -1.26 -10.60 -8.33
CA ILE A 24 -2.53 -11.32 -8.37
C ILE A 24 -3.55 -10.54 -9.21
N ALA A 25 -3.68 -9.23 -9.00
CA ALA A 25 -4.65 -8.38 -9.68
C ALA A 25 -4.39 -8.32 -11.21
N LEU A 26 -3.13 -8.19 -11.62
CA LEU A 26 -2.73 -8.27 -13.04
C LEU A 26 -3.01 -9.64 -13.65
N THR A 27 -2.78 -10.72 -12.89
CA THR A 27 -3.08 -12.09 -13.34
C THR A 27 -4.57 -12.29 -13.56
N LEU A 28 -5.42 -11.75 -12.68
CA LEU A 28 -6.88 -11.83 -12.82
C LEU A 28 -7.40 -11.05 -14.05
N GLU A 29 -6.69 -9.98 -14.46
CA GLU A 29 -6.94 -9.25 -15.71
C GLU A 29 -6.34 -9.92 -16.96
N GLY A 30 -5.56 -11.01 -16.78
CA GLY A 30 -4.81 -11.62 -17.88
C GLY A 30 -3.69 -10.73 -18.44
N ARG A 31 -3.22 -9.74 -17.66
CA ARG A 31 -2.13 -8.82 -18.03
C ARG A 31 -0.79 -9.35 -17.54
N TYR A 32 -0.05 -10.00 -18.43
CA TYR A 32 1.26 -10.59 -18.13
C TYR A 32 2.40 -9.68 -18.61
N GLU A 33 2.58 -8.57 -17.91
CA GLU A 33 3.60 -7.57 -18.25
C GLU A 33 4.36 -7.11 -17.01
N ASN A 34 5.52 -6.51 -17.24
CA ASN A 34 6.29 -5.88 -16.16
C ASN A 34 5.72 -4.49 -15.85
N PHE A 35 4.57 -4.46 -15.17
CA PHE A 35 3.78 -3.24 -14.99
C PHE A 35 4.50 -2.18 -14.15
N THR A 36 5.00 -2.56 -12.97
CA THR A 36 5.80 -1.69 -12.10
C THR A 36 7.25 -2.19 -12.09
N LEU A 37 8.17 -1.40 -12.65
CA LEU A 37 9.61 -1.68 -12.62
C LEU A 37 10.44 -0.44 -12.29
N GLY A 38 11.41 -0.62 -11.39
CA GLY A 38 12.35 0.43 -11.03
C GLY A 38 11.73 1.49 -10.10
N LYS A 39 12.38 2.66 -10.04
CA LYS A 39 12.00 3.75 -9.12
C LYS A 39 11.06 4.79 -9.74
N SER A 40 10.88 4.74 -11.05
CA SER A 40 10.04 5.70 -11.79
C SER A 40 8.64 5.13 -11.93
N ILE A 41 7.72 5.62 -11.10
CA ILE A 41 6.31 5.20 -11.11
C ILE A 41 5.48 6.43 -11.49
N SER A 42 4.66 6.30 -12.53
CA SER A 42 3.75 7.37 -12.94
C SER A 42 2.46 7.34 -12.12
N LEU A 43 1.80 8.50 -11.98
CA LEU A 43 0.50 8.58 -11.33
C LEU A 43 -0.56 7.72 -12.05
N ASP A 44 -0.50 7.67 -13.38
CA ASP A 44 -1.40 6.88 -14.21
C ASP A 44 -1.26 5.37 -13.95
N GLN A 45 -0.02 4.88 -13.74
CA GLN A 45 0.21 3.49 -13.35
C GLN A 45 -0.40 3.18 -11.98
N VAL A 46 -0.22 4.08 -11.00
CA VAL A 46 -0.81 3.94 -9.66
C VAL A 46 -2.34 3.88 -9.73
N GLN A 47 -2.96 4.79 -10.47
CA GLN A 47 -4.42 4.82 -10.64
C GLN A 47 -4.94 3.57 -11.37
N THR A 48 -4.19 3.11 -12.37
CA THR A 48 -4.53 1.90 -13.14
C THR A 48 -4.54 0.66 -12.25
N ILE A 49 -3.49 0.44 -11.44
CA ILE A 49 -3.44 -0.74 -10.58
C ILE A 49 -4.43 -0.66 -9.41
N ASP A 50 -4.68 0.54 -8.88
CA ASP A 50 -5.69 0.76 -7.84
C ASP A 50 -7.10 0.38 -8.33
N ARG A 51 -7.46 0.79 -9.55
CA ARG A 51 -8.73 0.42 -10.19
C ARG A 51 -8.84 -1.11 -10.36
N ILE A 52 -7.82 -1.74 -10.93
CA ILE A 52 -7.81 -3.19 -11.18
C ILE A 52 -7.93 -3.96 -9.85
N ALA A 53 -7.14 -3.57 -8.85
CA ALA A 53 -7.19 -4.19 -7.53
C ALA A 53 -8.59 -4.03 -6.89
N THR A 54 -9.20 -2.84 -7.00
CA THR A 54 -10.55 -2.58 -6.48
C THR A 54 -11.61 -3.43 -7.18
N GLU A 55 -11.54 -3.58 -8.51
CA GLU A 55 -12.45 -4.41 -9.30
C GLU A 55 -12.42 -5.89 -8.88
N HIS A 56 -11.25 -6.39 -8.45
CA HIS A 56 -11.06 -7.75 -7.94
C HIS A 56 -11.24 -7.88 -6.41
N GLY A 57 -11.75 -6.83 -5.74
CA GLY A 57 -12.13 -6.86 -4.33
C GLY A 57 -10.97 -6.69 -3.33
N PHE A 58 -9.81 -6.22 -3.78
CA PHE A 58 -8.73 -5.84 -2.87
C PHE A 58 -9.04 -4.52 -2.16
N THR A 59 -8.49 -4.35 -0.95
CA THR A 59 -8.56 -3.11 -0.18
C THR A 59 -7.22 -2.84 0.50
N LEU A 60 -6.90 -1.57 0.77
CA LEU A 60 -5.66 -1.20 1.44
C LEU A 60 -5.68 -1.60 2.91
N GLY A 61 -4.64 -2.31 3.35
CA GLY A 61 -4.49 -2.79 4.73
C GLY A 61 -4.05 -1.74 5.77
N GLY A 62 -3.93 -0.47 5.37
CA GLY A 62 -3.41 0.62 6.21
C GLY A 62 -1.89 0.76 6.21
N PHE A 63 -1.39 1.77 6.91
CA PHE A 63 0.05 2.07 6.96
C PHE A 63 0.81 1.15 7.91
N ARG A 64 2.06 0.84 7.55
CA ARG A 64 2.99 0.09 8.39
C ARG A 64 4.36 0.76 8.41
N SER A 65 5.07 0.65 9.52
CA SER A 65 6.48 1.06 9.66
C SER A 65 7.22 0.06 10.53
N PHE A 66 8.42 -0.35 10.12
CA PHE A 66 9.20 -1.40 10.78
C PHE A 66 8.34 -2.64 11.08
N GLU A 67 7.58 -3.08 10.06
CA GLU A 67 6.67 -4.24 10.11
C GLU A 67 5.49 -4.13 11.08
N ARG A 68 5.32 -3.01 11.78
CA ARG A 68 4.20 -2.75 12.68
C ARG A 68 3.11 -1.91 12.01
N ALA A 69 1.84 -2.26 12.25
CA ALA A 69 0.71 -1.41 11.86
C ALA A 69 0.75 -0.07 12.60
N ILE A 70 0.55 1.01 11.85
CA ILE A 70 0.43 2.36 12.41
C ILE A 70 -1.04 2.62 12.69
N THR A 71 -1.33 2.98 13.95
CA THR A 71 -2.70 3.28 14.38
C THR A 71 -3.16 4.66 13.90
N GLU A 72 -4.47 4.88 13.82
CA GLU A 72 -5.01 6.19 13.46
C GLU A 72 -4.56 7.28 14.45
N SER A 73 -4.47 6.96 15.75
CA SER A 73 -3.96 7.90 16.76
C SER A 73 -2.51 8.31 16.52
N GLU A 74 -1.66 7.39 16.04
CA GLU A 74 -0.27 7.69 15.70
C GLU A 74 -0.20 8.53 14.42
N ILE A 75 -1.02 8.21 13.41
CA ILE A 75 -1.14 9.00 12.19
C ILE A 75 -1.53 10.44 12.54
N ASP A 76 -2.51 10.62 13.41
CA ASP A 76 -2.96 11.95 13.85
C ASP A 76 -1.89 12.70 14.64
N GLN A 77 -1.13 12.00 15.49
CA GLN A 77 0.02 12.58 16.18
C GLN A 77 1.10 13.06 15.19
N ILE A 78 1.42 12.24 14.19
CA ILE A 78 2.37 12.59 13.12
C ILE A 78 1.88 13.81 12.33
N LYS A 79 0.60 13.84 11.93
CA LYS A 79 -0.01 14.99 11.23
C LYS A 79 0.08 16.27 12.07
N ARG A 80 -0.18 16.21 13.38
CA ARG A 80 -0.06 17.36 14.29
C ARG A 80 1.40 17.85 14.38
N ALA A 81 2.34 16.93 14.58
CA ALA A 81 3.75 17.26 14.68
C ALA A 81 4.30 17.88 13.38
N SER A 82 3.95 17.30 12.23
CA SER A 82 4.37 17.82 10.91
C SER A 82 3.92 19.26 10.69
N ARG A 83 2.67 19.61 11.05
CA ARG A 83 2.19 21.00 10.95
C ARG A 83 2.99 21.98 11.79
N LEU A 84 3.45 21.57 12.98
CA LEU A 84 4.31 22.41 13.84
C LEU A 84 5.70 22.63 13.23
N VAL A 85 6.29 21.57 12.63
CA VAL A 85 7.60 21.64 11.95
C VAL A 85 7.54 22.55 10.72
N THR A 86 6.50 22.40 9.90
CA THR A 86 6.27 23.27 8.73
C THR A 86 6.04 24.72 9.15
N ALA A 87 5.24 24.96 10.19
CA ALA A 87 5.01 26.31 10.73
C ALA A 87 6.27 26.94 11.37
N ALA A 88 7.16 26.11 11.92
CA ALA A 88 8.44 26.53 12.48
C ALA A 88 9.54 26.72 11.41
N GLY A 89 9.24 26.54 10.12
CA GLY A 89 10.18 26.77 9.01
C GLY A 89 11.37 25.82 8.96
N THR A 90 11.30 24.64 9.58
CA THR A 90 12.46 23.75 9.78
C THR A 90 12.58 22.60 8.78
N PHE A 91 11.83 22.63 7.67
CA PHE A 91 11.99 21.67 6.59
C PHE A 91 12.85 22.28 5.47
N ALA A 92 14.17 22.17 5.59
CA ALA A 92 15.08 22.35 4.46
C ALA A 92 15.05 21.06 3.60
N PRO A 93 15.02 21.17 2.26
CA PRO A 93 14.91 20.03 1.36
C PRO A 93 16.13 19.10 1.41
#